data_AF-A0A2H0PAI3-F1
#
_entry.id   AF-A0A2H0PAI3-F1
#
_cell.length_a   1.000
_cell.length_b   1.000
_cell.length_c   1.000
_cell.angle_alpha   90.00
_cell.angle_beta   90.00
_cell.angle_gamma   90.00
#
_symmetry.space_group_name_H-M   'P 1'
#
loop_
_entity.id
_entity.type
_entity.pdbx_description
1 polymer ?
#
loop_
_entity_poly.entity_id
_entity_poly.type
_entity_poly.pdbx_seq_one_letter_code
_entity_poly.pdbx_strand_id
1 'polypeptide(L)'
;MNEAVYARRKKINALMFALTGLCAAVASGTLLAILGYIAWKGASSLSWDFLVHLPKPVGEHGGGIANSIIGSAKVVGLAGLMGVPVGVLGGVYLAEYGRGKYAFAVRCAADVMNGVPSIVIGLFAYALIVQPMKKFSALSGSVALAFIMVPIVLRNTEEFLRLVPGTIREAALALGVPRWKVTLLV
;
A
#
# COMPACT_ATOMS: atom_id res chain seq x y z
N MET A 1 1.98 -48.48 -6.29
CA MET A 1 1.41 -47.15 -6.65
C MET A 1 0.96 -47.23 -8.11
N ASN A 2 -0.32 -47.01 -8.42
CA ASN A 2 -0.86 -47.26 -9.77
C ASN A 2 -0.18 -46.39 -10.84
N GLU A 3 0.61 -46.99 -11.72
CA GLU A 3 1.26 -46.40 -12.90
C GLU A 3 0.31 -45.50 -13.71
N ALA A 4 -0.92 -45.98 -13.94
CA ALA A 4 -1.95 -45.25 -14.69
C ALA A 4 -2.38 -43.93 -13.99
N VAL A 5 -2.44 -43.91 -12.66
CA VAL A 5 -2.79 -42.72 -11.88
C VAL A 5 -1.65 -41.72 -11.92
N TYR A 6 -0.40 -42.18 -11.84
CA TYR A 6 0.79 -41.34 -11.94
C TYR A 6 0.92 -40.70 -13.34
N ALA A 7 0.74 -41.47 -14.41
CA ALA A 7 0.78 -40.97 -15.78
C ALA A 7 -0.31 -39.92 -16.06
N ARG A 8 -1.55 -40.14 -15.55
CA ARG A 8 -2.64 -39.16 -15.64
C ARG A 8 -2.31 -37.86 -14.90
N ARG A 9 -1.78 -37.95 -13.67
CA ARG A 9 -1.36 -36.77 -12.89
C ARG A 9 -0.25 -35.98 -13.59
N LYS A 10 0.73 -36.66 -14.20
CA LYS A 10 1.82 -36.01 -14.93
C LYS A 10 1.31 -35.24 -16.17
N LYS A 11 0.38 -35.83 -16.93
CA LYS A 11 -0.26 -35.16 -18.08
C LYS A 11 -1.09 -33.96 -17.66
N ILE A 12 -1.91 -34.10 -16.61
CA ILE A 12 -2.72 -32.99 -16.07
C ILE A 12 -1.80 -31.87 -15.57
N ASN A 13 -0.72 -32.20 -14.85
CA ASN A 13 0.21 -31.20 -14.35
C ASN A 13 0.90 -30.44 -15.49
N ALA A 14 1.36 -31.15 -16.54
CA ALA A 14 1.96 -30.51 -17.71
C ALA A 14 0.97 -29.60 -18.45
N LEU A 15 -0.28 -30.06 -18.62
CA LEU A 15 -1.35 -29.27 -19.24
C LEU A 15 -1.67 -28.01 -18.42
N MET A 16 -1.85 -28.16 -17.10
CA MET A 16 -2.14 -27.03 -16.21
C MET A 16 -0.99 -26.04 -16.18
N PHE A 17 0.26 -26.51 -16.12
CA PHE A 17 1.43 -25.64 -16.16
C PHE A 17 1.55 -24.88 -17.48
N ALA A 18 1.26 -25.54 -18.61
CA ALA A 18 1.24 -24.87 -19.91
C ALA A 18 0.11 -23.84 -20.02
N LEU A 19 -1.09 -24.14 -19.52
CA LEU A 19 -2.23 -23.22 -19.50
C LEU A 19 -1.97 -22.01 -18.61
N THR A 20 -1.52 -22.21 -17.37
CA THR A 20 -1.22 -21.10 -16.46
C THR A 20 -0.02 -20.30 -16.95
N GLY A 21 1.00 -20.96 -17.52
CA GLY A 21 2.12 -20.30 -18.18
C GLY A 21 1.69 -19.44 -19.36
N LEU A 22 0.78 -19.92 -20.21
CA LEU A 22 0.23 -19.16 -21.34
C LEU A 22 -0.59 -17.96 -20.84
N CYS A 23 -1.48 -18.15 -19.87
CA CYS A 23 -2.26 -17.06 -19.29
C CYS A 23 -1.34 -15.99 -18.66
N ALA A 24 -0.32 -16.41 -17.92
CA ALA A 24 0.68 -15.51 -17.34
C ALA A 24 1.47 -14.76 -18.43
N ALA A 25 1.85 -15.44 -19.52
CA ALA A 25 2.55 -14.84 -20.65
C ALA A 25 1.67 -13.81 -21.39
N VAL A 26 0.38 -14.11 -21.61
CA VAL A 26 -0.57 -13.18 -22.23
C VAL A 26 -0.80 -11.96 -21.35
N ALA A 27 -1.04 -12.16 -20.05
CA ALA A 27 -1.23 -11.06 -19.10
C ALA A 27 0.02 -10.18 -19.00
N SER A 28 1.20 -10.79 -18.83
CA SER A 28 2.48 -10.08 -18.74
C SER A 28 2.82 -9.38 -20.06
N GLY A 29 2.59 -10.05 -21.19
CA GLY A 29 2.79 -9.49 -22.52
C GLY A 29 1.89 -8.29 -22.79
N THR A 30 0.62 -8.35 -22.37
CA THR A 30 -0.32 -7.22 -22.47
C THR A 30 0.14 -6.04 -21.61
N LEU A 31 0.57 -6.31 -20.37
CA LEU A 31 1.12 -5.28 -19.49
C LEU A 31 2.36 -4.61 -20.12
N LEU A 32 3.30 -5.41 -20.63
CA LEU A 32 4.50 -4.91 -21.30
C LEU A 32 4.16 -4.13 -22.58
N ALA A 33 3.15 -4.54 -23.34
CA ALA A 33 2.69 -3.83 -24.52
C ALA A 33 2.08 -2.46 -24.16
N ILE A 34 1.26 -2.39 -23.11
CA ILE A 34 0.69 -1.13 -22.61
C ILE A 34 1.80 -0.20 -22.12
N LEU A 35 2.73 -0.71 -21.30
CA LEU A 35 3.85 0.07 -20.80
C LEU A 35 4.76 0.56 -21.94
N GLY A 36 5.06 -0.31 -22.91
CA GLY A 36 5.86 0.04 -24.09
C GLY A 36 5.17 1.07 -24.99
N TYR A 37 3.86 0.95 -25.19
CA TYR A 37 3.07 1.94 -25.94
C TYR A 37 3.06 3.30 -25.25
N ILE A 38 2.81 3.34 -23.93
CA ILE A 38 2.84 4.57 -23.13
C ILE A 38 4.24 5.18 -23.15
N ALA A 39 5.29 4.38 -23.00
CA ALA A 39 6.66 4.86 -23.04
C ALA A 39 7.00 5.47 -24.41
N TRP A 40 6.65 4.78 -25.51
CA TRP A 40 6.94 5.27 -26.85
C TRP A 40 6.19 6.57 -27.18
N LYS A 41 4.89 6.63 -26.92
CA LYS A 41 4.10 7.85 -27.15
C LYS A 41 4.39 8.98 -26.15
N GLY A 42 4.71 8.63 -24.91
CA GLY A 42 4.94 9.58 -23.83
C GLY A 42 6.34 10.18 -23.84
N ALA A 43 7.35 9.46 -24.34
CA ALA A 43 8.74 9.92 -24.31
C ALA A 43 8.95 11.25 -25.06
N SER A 44 8.26 11.44 -26.20
CA SER A 44 8.33 12.69 -26.96
C SER A 44 7.65 13.88 -26.28
N SER A 45 6.78 13.61 -25.28
CA SER A 45 6.05 14.63 -24.53
C SER A 45 6.72 14.95 -23.18
N LEU A 46 7.76 14.22 -22.80
CA LEU A 46 8.49 14.44 -21.56
C LEU A 46 9.51 15.56 -21.74
N SER A 47 9.09 16.79 -21.45
CA SER A 47 9.96 17.97 -21.40
C SER A 47 10.06 18.51 -19.97
N TRP A 48 11.07 19.34 -19.71
CA TRP A 48 11.15 20.05 -18.43
C TRP A 48 9.93 20.95 -18.20
N ASP A 49 9.44 21.59 -19.26
CA ASP A 49 8.25 22.43 -19.21
C ASP A 49 6.99 21.64 -18.83
N PHE A 50 6.88 20.39 -19.29
CA PHE A 50 5.80 19.49 -18.91
C PHE A 50 5.79 19.18 -17.41
N LEU A 51 6.94 19.16 -16.74
CA LEU A 51 7.00 18.86 -15.30
C LEU A 51 6.69 20.07 -14.42
N VAL A 52 7.12 21.27 -14.82
CA VAL A 52 7.10 22.46 -13.95
C VAL A 52 5.90 23.39 -14.24
N HIS A 53 5.32 23.34 -15.44
CA HIS A 53 4.20 24.22 -15.76
C HIS A 53 2.85 23.67 -15.31
N LEU A 54 1.90 24.60 -15.13
CA LEU A 54 0.52 24.27 -14.84
C LEU A 54 -0.17 23.63 -16.06
N PRO A 55 -1.16 22.76 -15.82
CA PRO A 55 -1.98 22.24 -16.91
C PRO A 55 -2.76 23.38 -17.54
N LYS A 56 -2.78 23.41 -18.87
CA LYS A 56 -3.59 24.35 -19.64
C LYS A 56 -5.04 23.87 -19.76
N PRO A 57 -5.99 24.75 -20.08
CA PRO A 57 -7.37 24.37 -20.38
C PRO A 57 -7.46 23.29 -21.46
N VAL A 58 -8.54 22.51 -21.41
CA VAL A 58 -8.79 21.44 -22.38
C VAL A 58 -8.81 21.99 -23.81
N GLY A 59 -8.06 21.38 -24.71
CA GLY A 59 -7.96 21.78 -26.12
C GLY A 59 -6.80 22.70 -26.48
N GLU A 60 -6.07 23.24 -25.50
CA GLU A 60 -4.82 23.95 -25.78
C GLU A 60 -3.62 23.00 -25.89
N HIS A 61 -2.79 23.20 -26.91
CA HIS A 61 -1.55 22.45 -27.05
C HIS A 61 -0.52 22.85 -25.99
N GLY A 62 0.09 21.85 -25.35
CA GLY A 62 1.06 22.01 -24.27
C GLY A 62 0.42 22.10 -22.88
N GLY A 63 1.19 22.59 -21.91
CA GLY A 63 0.84 22.54 -20.48
C GLY A 63 1.60 21.43 -19.76
N GLY A 64 1.59 21.49 -18.42
CA GLY A 64 2.34 20.57 -17.59
C GLY A 64 1.52 19.90 -16.48
N ILE A 65 2.19 19.04 -15.73
CA ILE A 65 1.59 18.22 -14.65
C ILE A 65 2.00 18.71 -13.25
N ALA A 66 2.57 19.91 -13.14
CA ALA A 66 3.09 20.44 -11.88
C ALA A 66 2.03 20.46 -10.76
N ASN A 67 0.79 20.83 -11.10
CA ASN A 67 -0.32 20.83 -10.16
C ASN A 67 -0.63 19.43 -9.61
N SER A 68 -0.56 18.40 -10.47
CA SER A 68 -0.79 17.01 -10.08
C SER A 68 0.35 16.47 -9.21
N ILE A 69 1.60 16.82 -9.52
CA ILE A 69 2.78 16.41 -8.74
C ILE A 69 2.72 17.04 -7.35
N ILE A 70 2.61 18.36 -7.28
CA ILE A 70 2.58 19.11 -6.01
C ILE A 70 1.32 18.76 -5.21
N GLY A 71 0.17 18.65 -5.88
CA GLY A 71 -1.09 18.24 -5.25
C GLY A 71 -1.00 16.85 -4.63
N SER A 72 -0.47 15.87 -5.36
CA SER A 72 -0.28 14.51 -4.85
C SER A 72 0.73 14.49 -3.70
N ALA A 73 1.87 15.19 -3.82
CA ALA A 73 2.87 15.27 -2.78
C ALA A 73 2.32 15.88 -1.48
N LYS A 74 1.50 16.94 -1.59
CA LYS A 74 0.81 17.54 -0.42
C LYS A 74 -0.17 16.57 0.22
N VAL A 75 -0.99 15.88 -0.58
CA VAL A 75 -1.99 14.95 -0.08
C VAL A 75 -1.34 13.74 0.59
N VAL A 76 -0.35 13.13 -0.05
CA VAL A 76 0.40 12.00 0.51
C VAL A 76 1.20 12.43 1.74
N GLY A 77 1.84 13.60 1.71
CA GLY A 77 2.61 14.12 2.83
C GLY A 77 1.74 14.36 4.07
N LEU A 78 0.60 15.04 3.91
CA LEU A 78 -0.34 15.28 5.00
C LEU A 78 -0.98 13.97 5.50
N ALA A 79 -1.41 13.10 4.58
CA ALA A 79 -1.95 11.79 4.95
C ALA A 79 -0.92 10.94 5.71
N GLY A 80 0.35 10.99 5.28
CA GLY A 80 1.47 10.32 5.93
C GLY A 80 1.70 10.86 7.34
N LEU A 81 1.76 12.18 7.51
CA LEU A 81 1.92 12.81 8.82
C LEU A 81 0.83 12.43 9.82
N MET A 82 -0.40 12.17 9.36
CA MET A 82 -1.52 11.76 10.20
C MET A 82 -1.58 10.24 10.41
N GLY A 83 -1.48 9.47 9.32
CA GLY A 83 -1.72 8.03 9.31
C GLY A 83 -0.51 7.19 9.71
N VAL A 84 0.71 7.59 9.31
CA VAL A 84 1.93 6.82 9.61
C VAL A 84 2.19 6.73 11.11
N PRO A 85 2.20 7.84 11.89
CA PRO A 85 2.48 7.74 13.32
C PRO A 85 1.47 6.86 14.04
N VAL A 86 0.17 7.01 13.72
CA VAL A 86 -0.90 6.20 14.32
C VAL A 86 -0.74 4.72 13.95
N GLY A 87 -0.46 4.42 12.69
CA GLY A 87 -0.23 3.06 12.22
C GLY A 87 1.00 2.43 12.86
N VAL A 88 2.14 3.11 12.85
CA VAL A 88 3.39 2.62 13.43
C VAL A 88 3.25 2.37 14.93
N LEU A 89 2.70 3.33 15.69
CA LEU A 89 2.50 3.15 17.12
C LEU A 89 1.54 2.00 17.45
N GLY A 90 0.46 1.87 16.68
CA GLY A 90 -0.47 0.74 16.81
C GLY A 90 0.18 -0.61 16.48
N GLY A 91 1.02 -0.65 15.44
CA GLY A 91 1.76 -1.85 15.04
C GLY A 91 2.82 -2.26 16.06
N VAL A 92 3.58 -1.28 16.59
CA VAL A 92 4.54 -1.48 17.69
C VAL A 92 3.82 -2.04 18.93
N TYR A 93 2.68 -1.45 19.30
CA TYR A 93 1.87 -1.95 20.41
C TYR A 93 1.42 -3.40 20.19
N LEU A 94 0.94 -3.74 18.99
CA LEU A 94 0.49 -5.10 18.68
C LEU A 94 1.62 -6.12 18.54
N ALA A 95 2.81 -5.70 18.13
CA ALA A 95 3.99 -6.55 18.06
C ALA A 95 4.50 -6.89 19.47
N GLU A 96 4.61 -5.89 20.34
CA GLU A 96 5.20 -6.05 21.68
C GLU A 96 4.20 -6.52 22.74
N TYR A 97 3.02 -5.91 22.76
CA TYR A 97 1.98 -6.12 23.77
C TYR A 97 0.76 -6.84 23.20
N GLY A 98 0.94 -7.57 22.09
CA GLY A 98 -0.10 -8.21 21.30
C GLY A 98 -0.90 -9.34 21.96
N ARG A 99 -0.92 -9.43 23.29
CA ARG A 99 -1.64 -10.46 24.06
C ARG A 99 -2.86 -9.82 24.75
N GLY A 100 -4.01 -10.51 24.71
CA GLY A 100 -5.23 -10.11 25.40
C GLY A 100 -6.35 -9.58 24.49
N LYS A 101 -7.48 -9.24 25.10
CA LYS A 101 -8.73 -8.87 24.39
C LYS A 101 -8.60 -7.57 23.59
N TYR A 102 -7.84 -6.59 24.09
CA TYR A 102 -7.61 -5.31 23.40
C TYR A 102 -6.78 -5.49 22.14
N ALA A 103 -5.68 -6.25 22.20
CA ALA A 103 -4.88 -6.57 21.02
C ALA A 103 -5.70 -7.31 19.94
N PHE A 104 -6.56 -8.24 20.36
CA PHE A 104 -7.50 -8.91 19.44
C PHE A 104 -8.48 -7.92 18.80
N ALA A 105 -9.07 -7.02 19.59
CA ALA A 105 -10.02 -6.01 19.07
C ALA A 105 -9.37 -5.06 18.06
N VAL A 106 -8.16 -4.56 18.34
CA VAL A 106 -7.43 -3.67 17.42
C VAL A 106 -7.06 -4.41 16.13
N ARG A 107 -6.59 -5.66 16.22
CA ARG A 107 -6.33 -6.50 15.03
C ARG A 107 -7.57 -6.73 14.20
N CYS A 108 -8.67 -7.12 14.85
CA CYS A 108 -9.94 -7.36 14.19
C CYS A 108 -10.44 -6.09 13.47
N ALA A 109 -10.36 -4.92 14.14
CA ALA A 109 -10.72 -3.65 13.52
C ALA A 109 -9.83 -3.33 12.31
N ALA A 110 -8.52 -3.51 12.42
CA ALA A 110 -7.59 -3.29 11.31
C ALA A 110 -7.84 -4.25 10.13
N ASP A 111 -8.16 -5.52 10.39
CA ASP A 111 -8.46 -6.52 9.36
C ASP A 111 -9.79 -6.22 8.66
N VAL A 112 -10.82 -5.82 9.42
CA VAL A 112 -12.09 -5.38 8.85
C VAL A 112 -11.87 -4.16 7.98
N MET A 113 -11.13 -3.16 8.45
CA MET A 113 -10.84 -1.96 7.64
C MET A 113 -10.03 -2.29 6.37
N ASN A 114 -9.05 -3.20 6.44
CA ASN A 114 -8.31 -3.66 5.26
C ASN A 114 -9.19 -4.48 4.29
N GLY A 115 -10.19 -5.19 4.80
CA GLY A 115 -11.14 -5.95 3.98
C GLY A 115 -12.22 -5.10 3.31
N VAL A 116 -12.45 -3.86 3.79
CA VAL A 116 -13.43 -2.95 3.19
C VAL A 116 -12.88 -2.41 1.86
N PRO A 117 -13.66 -2.45 0.77
CA PRO A 117 -13.26 -1.86 -0.51
C PRO A 117 -12.92 -0.37 -0.36
N SER A 118 -11.81 0.06 -0.97
CA SER A 118 -11.32 1.45 -0.84
C SER A 118 -12.32 2.52 -1.28
N ILE A 119 -13.21 2.20 -2.23
CA ILE A 119 -14.30 3.11 -2.67
C ILE A 119 -15.30 3.41 -1.55
N VAL A 120 -15.59 2.43 -0.69
CA VAL A 120 -16.53 2.60 0.43
C VAL A 120 -15.91 3.54 1.48
N ILE A 121 -14.63 3.35 1.78
CA ILE A 121 -13.88 4.25 2.68
C ILE A 121 -13.83 5.66 2.10
N GLY A 122 -13.60 5.78 0.78
CA GLY A 122 -13.61 7.06 0.07
C GLY A 122 -14.96 7.79 0.17
N LEU A 123 -16.07 7.08 -0.04
CA LEU A 123 -17.42 7.66 0.07
C LEU A 123 -17.75 8.07 1.52
N PHE A 124 -17.35 7.26 2.50
CA PHE A 124 -17.52 7.57 3.91
C PHE A 124 -16.74 8.84 4.29
N ALA A 125 -15.48 8.94 3.89
CA ALA A 125 -14.67 10.13 4.13
C ALA A 125 -15.21 11.37 3.39
N TYR A 126 -15.75 11.20 2.19
CA TYR A 126 -16.44 12.28 1.48
C TYR A 126 -17.65 12.79 2.27
N ALA A 127 -18.50 11.89 2.78
CA ALA A 127 -19.68 12.24 3.56
C ALA A 127 -19.32 12.92 4.89
N LEU A 128 -18.27 12.47 5.58
CA LEU A 128 -17.89 13.02 6.88
C LEU A 128 -17.05 14.29 6.82
N ILE A 129 -16.26 14.48 5.76
CA ILE A 129 -15.25 15.56 5.73
C ILE A 129 -15.55 16.55 4.61
N VAL A 130 -15.73 16.07 3.38
CA VAL A 130 -15.88 16.95 2.21
C VAL A 130 -17.24 17.64 2.20
N GLN A 131 -18.31 16.90 2.49
CA GLN A 131 -19.68 17.43 2.54
C GLN A 131 -19.84 18.58 3.56
N PRO A 132 -19.39 18.45 4.83
CA PRO A 132 -19.46 19.56 5.80
C PRO A 132 -18.58 20.75 5.44
N MET A 133 -17.40 20.52 4.85
CA MET A 133 -16.48 21.59 4.47
C MET A 133 -16.96 22.38 3.23
N LYS A 134 -17.93 21.84 2.46
CA LYS A 134 -18.50 22.43 1.22
C LYS A 134 -17.47 22.83 0.16
N LYS A 135 -16.22 22.39 0.29
CA LYS A 135 -15.10 22.70 -0.61
C LYS A 135 -14.22 21.48 -0.77
N PHE A 136 -13.73 21.25 -1.98
CA PHE A 136 -12.68 20.28 -2.22
C PHE A 136 -11.34 20.88 -1.79
N SER A 137 -10.69 20.26 -0.82
CA SER A 137 -9.40 20.70 -0.29
C SER A 137 -8.40 19.55 -0.24
N ALA A 138 -7.11 19.88 -0.37
CA ALA A 138 -6.04 18.91 -0.15
C ALA A 138 -6.14 18.29 1.24
N LEU A 139 -6.54 19.06 2.26
CA LEU A 139 -6.71 18.58 3.62
C LEU A 139 -7.77 17.47 3.70
N SER A 140 -8.94 17.68 3.10
CA SER A 140 -10.04 16.71 3.17
C SER A 140 -9.69 15.39 2.46
N GLY A 141 -9.00 15.47 1.33
CA GLY A 141 -8.47 14.28 0.65
C GLY A 141 -7.38 13.57 1.45
N SER A 142 -6.54 14.32 2.16
CA SER A 142 -5.47 13.78 3.00
C SER A 142 -6.01 13.01 4.20
N VAL A 143 -7.08 13.49 4.84
CA VAL A 143 -7.70 12.76 5.97
C VAL A 143 -8.37 11.47 5.48
N ALA A 144 -9.03 11.50 4.32
CA ALA A 144 -9.57 10.29 3.70
C ALA A 144 -8.49 9.25 3.43
N LEU A 145 -7.36 9.68 2.85
CA LEU A 145 -6.21 8.82 2.61
C LEU A 145 -5.56 8.32 3.91
N ALA A 146 -5.51 9.14 4.96
CA ALA A 146 -4.99 8.73 6.26
C ALA A 146 -5.79 7.57 6.86
N PHE A 147 -7.12 7.56 6.75
CA PHE A 147 -7.95 6.43 7.21
C PHE A 147 -7.63 5.11 6.51
N ILE A 148 -7.33 5.16 5.21
CA ILE A 148 -6.90 3.98 4.46
C ILE A 148 -5.49 3.56 4.88
N MET A 149 -4.61 4.53 5.16
CA MET A 149 -3.20 4.29 5.47
C MET A 149 -2.99 3.66 6.84
N VAL A 150 -3.79 4.01 7.85
CA VAL A 150 -3.65 3.50 9.24
C VAL A 150 -3.63 1.97 9.33
N PRO A 151 -4.65 1.21 8.87
CA PRO A 151 -4.69 -0.24 9.03
C PRO A 151 -3.60 -0.95 8.21
N ILE A 152 -3.18 -0.37 7.08
CA ILE A 152 -2.09 -0.90 6.24
C ILE A 152 -0.75 -0.76 6.97
N VAL A 153 -0.42 0.46 7.44
CA VAL A 153 0.85 0.72 8.14
C VAL A 153 0.92 -0.06 9.45
N LEU A 154 -0.19 -0.16 10.18
CA LEU A 154 -0.28 -0.92 11.42
C LEU A 154 0.04 -2.40 11.21
N ARG A 155 -0.58 -3.04 10.21
CA ARG A 155 -0.34 -4.47 9.93
C ARG A 155 1.07 -4.72 9.43
N ASN A 156 1.55 -3.90 8.50
CA ASN A 156 2.91 -4.02 8.00
C ASN A 156 3.93 -3.87 9.14
N THR A 157 3.73 -2.88 10.03
CA THR A 157 4.64 -2.67 11.18
C THR A 157 4.60 -3.85 12.14
N GLU A 158 3.42 -4.39 12.46
CA GLU A 158 3.29 -5.57 13.33
C GLU A 158 4.00 -6.80 12.75
N GLU A 159 3.83 -7.04 11.45
CA GLU A 159 4.47 -8.15 10.75
C GLU A 159 5.98 -7.98 10.69
N PHE A 160 6.49 -6.80 10.32
CA PHE A 160 7.92 -6.52 10.27
C PHE A 160 8.59 -6.71 11.63
N LEU A 161 8.00 -6.20 12.72
CA LEU A 161 8.57 -6.35 14.06
C LEU A 161 8.57 -7.81 14.55
N ARG A 162 7.60 -8.63 14.10
CA ARG A 162 7.57 -10.06 14.43
C ARG A 162 8.57 -10.90 13.65
N LEU A 163 9.04 -10.41 12.51
CA LEU A 163 10.07 -11.08 11.73
C LEU A 163 11.46 -10.96 12.38
N VAL A 164 11.65 -10.04 13.33
CA VAL A 164 12.92 -9.89 14.06
C VAL A 164 13.17 -11.12 14.94
N PRO A 165 14.31 -11.81 14.78
CA PRO A 165 14.63 -12.98 15.59
C PRO A 165 14.68 -12.65 17.09
N GLY A 166 14.03 -13.48 17.92
CA GLY A 166 14.00 -13.29 19.37
C GLY A 166 15.38 -13.28 20.02
N THR A 167 16.34 -14.02 19.46
CA THR A 167 17.72 -14.11 19.96
C THR A 167 18.45 -12.76 19.97
N ILE A 168 18.23 -11.90 18.97
CA ILE A 168 18.86 -10.58 18.91
C ILE A 168 18.27 -9.68 20.01
N ARG A 169 16.96 -9.80 20.24
CA ARG A 169 16.25 -9.05 21.28
C ARG A 169 16.70 -9.47 22.68
N GLU A 170 16.84 -10.77 22.92
CA GLU A 170 17.35 -11.32 24.18
C GLU A 170 18.80 -10.91 24.44
N ALA A 171 19.66 -10.94 23.41
CA ALA A 171 21.05 -10.48 23.52
C ALA A 171 21.13 -8.99 23.89
N ALA A 172 20.31 -8.14 23.26
CA ALA A 172 20.27 -6.71 23.60
C ALA A 172 19.80 -6.46 25.04
N LEU A 173 18.79 -7.21 25.51
CA LEU A 173 18.32 -7.12 26.90
C LEU A 173 19.40 -7.59 27.90
N ALA A 174 20.19 -8.62 27.56
CA ALA A 174 21.30 -9.10 28.38
C ALA A 174 22.43 -8.05 28.52
N LEU A 175 22.59 -7.17 27.54
CA LEU A 175 23.50 -6.02 27.61
C LEU A 175 22.96 -4.84 28.45
N GLY A 176 21.80 -5.00 29.10
CA GLY A 176 21.18 -3.95 29.93
C GLY A 176 20.44 -2.88 29.13
N VAL A 177 20.18 -3.11 27.84
CA VAL A 177 19.41 -2.18 27.00
C VAL A 177 17.94 -2.21 27.42
N PRO A 178 17.29 -1.06 27.69
CA PRO A 178 15.88 -1.05 28.07
C PRO A 178 14.97 -1.47 26.90
N ARG A 179 13.84 -2.12 27.18
CA ARG A 179 12.92 -2.69 26.17
C ARG A 179 12.51 -1.70 25.07
N TRP A 180 12.18 -0.46 25.42
CA TRP A 180 11.79 0.57 24.43
C TRP A 180 12.91 0.86 23.42
N LYS A 181 14.17 0.77 23.85
CA LYS A 181 15.34 0.99 23.01
C LYS A 181 15.62 -0.24 22.15
N VAL A 182 15.38 -1.44 22.67
CA VAL A 182 15.43 -2.68 21.86
C VAL A 182 14.40 -2.61 20.74
N THR A 183 13.13 -2.31 21.05
CA THR A 183 12.06 -2.24 20.02
C THR A 183 12.30 -1.17 18.95
N LEU A 184 13.00 -0.07 19.27
CA LEU A 184 13.24 1.02 18.32
C LEU A 184 14.55 0.89 17.53
N LEU A 185 15.57 0.21 18.08
CA LEU A 185 16.93 0.19 17.50
C LEU A 185 17.38 -1.19 17.00
N VAL A 186 16.64 -2.25 17.33
CA VAL A 186 17.00 -3.65 17.05
C VAL A 186 15.88 -4.31 16.26
#